data_AF-M7Y5Q5-F1
#
_entry.id   AF-M7Y5Q5-F1
#
_cell.length_a   1.000
_cell.length_b   1.000
_cell.length_c   1.000
_cell.angle_alpha   90.00
_cell.angle_beta   90.00
_cell.angle_gamma   90.00
#
_symmetry.space_group_name_H-M   'P 1'
#
loop_
_entity.id
_entity.type
_entity.pdbx_description
1 polymer ?
#
loop_
_entity_poly.entity_id
_entity_poly.type
_entity_poly.pdbx_seq_one_letter_code
_entity_poly.pdbx_strand_id
1 'polypeptide(L)'
;MAKVTLKQKFLKAGVKKYFRTGAEELVLGSYGKKETPALKASYLFQFSKLNIQSGDVKEIGPFEFDFNNTTKADAILNADAKVAEGNVVLTYESLKSGRVVFIQLSLSMLPIIEALNSDSRATDYLKIQEKPRIVNTIFVAVSAEFVERIKGSAGIELNSQKNGVEISLKPSVGGGTILKLVLPKNSTIAYGLAIPVWDGSRTKVVDLNPDLKGAG
;
A
#
# COMPACT_ATOMS: atom_id res chain seq x y z
N MET A 1 -17.14 -0.30 11.71
CA MET A 1 -15.91 -0.06 10.92
C MET A 1 -16.24 -0.17 9.44
N ALA A 2 -15.44 0.44 8.55
CA ALA A 2 -15.61 0.22 7.11
C ALA A 2 -15.19 -1.22 6.76
N LYS A 3 -15.94 -1.88 5.87
CA LYS A 3 -15.65 -3.24 5.45
C LYS A 3 -14.83 -3.30 4.15
N VAL A 4 -13.98 -4.31 4.03
CA VAL A 4 -13.25 -4.67 2.80
C VAL A 4 -13.72 -6.01 2.25
N THR A 5 -13.92 -6.08 0.93
CA THR A 5 -14.17 -7.33 0.22
C THR A 5 -12.91 -7.71 -0.54
N LEU A 6 -12.48 -8.97 -0.39
CA LEU A 6 -11.30 -9.48 -1.06
C LEU A 6 -11.74 -10.38 -2.22
N LYS A 7 -11.16 -10.16 -3.40
CA LYS A 7 -11.36 -10.93 -4.63
C LYS A 7 -10.03 -11.26 -5.26
N GLN A 8 -9.90 -12.34 -6.01
CA GLN A 8 -8.61 -12.74 -6.58
C GLN A 8 -7.84 -11.60 -7.30
N LYS A 9 -8.56 -10.73 -8.04
CA LYS A 9 -7.96 -9.63 -8.82
C LYS A 9 -7.87 -8.29 -8.07
N PHE A 10 -8.77 -8.04 -7.11
CA PHE A 10 -8.83 -6.77 -6.39
C PHE A 10 -9.25 -6.89 -4.93
N LEU A 11 -8.90 -5.85 -4.17
CA LEU A 11 -9.51 -5.55 -2.89
C LEU A 11 -10.48 -4.38 -3.07
N LYS A 12 -11.70 -4.49 -2.58
CA LYS A 12 -12.69 -3.41 -2.59
C LYS A 12 -12.83 -2.84 -1.19
N ALA A 13 -12.60 -1.54 -1.02
CA ALA A 13 -12.86 -0.81 0.21
C ALA A 13 -13.88 0.31 -0.09
N GLY A 14 -15.09 0.19 0.45
CA GLY A 14 -16.20 1.06 0.06
C GLY A 14 -16.48 1.00 -1.45
N VAL A 15 -16.43 2.15 -2.13
CA VAL A 15 -16.64 2.24 -3.59
C VAL A 15 -15.36 2.06 -4.41
N LYS A 16 -14.18 2.04 -3.77
CA LYS A 16 -12.88 1.98 -4.46
C LYS A 16 -12.41 0.53 -4.61
N LYS A 17 -11.76 0.24 -5.74
CA LYS A 17 -11.08 -1.04 -6.01
C LYS A 17 -9.57 -0.80 -6.10
N TYR A 18 -8.81 -1.70 -5.49
CA TYR A 18 -7.35 -1.68 -5.42
C TYR A 18 -6.79 -2.94 -6.06
N PHE A 19 -5.63 -2.82 -6.71
CA PHE A 19 -4.98 -3.92 -7.41
C PHE A 19 -4.42 -4.93 -6.42
N ARG A 20 -4.50 -6.23 -6.74
CA ARG A 20 -3.86 -7.28 -5.94
C ARG A 20 -2.76 -8.03 -6.66
N THR A 21 -2.82 -8.11 -7.99
CA THR A 21 -1.84 -8.90 -8.75
C THR A 21 -0.46 -8.26 -8.64
N GLY A 22 0.53 -9.05 -8.20
CA GLY A 22 1.90 -8.61 -7.92
C GLY A 22 2.04 -7.72 -6.68
N ALA A 23 1.02 -7.66 -5.82
CA ALA A 23 1.05 -6.81 -4.63
C ALA A 23 2.20 -7.16 -3.68
N GLU A 24 2.55 -8.44 -3.58
CA GLU A 24 3.56 -8.98 -2.67
C GLU A 24 4.97 -8.38 -2.88
N GLU A 25 5.28 -7.96 -4.11
CA GLU A 25 6.58 -7.36 -4.45
C GLU A 25 6.61 -5.84 -4.17
N LEU A 26 5.44 -5.23 -3.94
CA LEU A 26 5.27 -3.79 -3.92
C LEU A 26 5.25 -3.22 -2.51
N VAL A 27 5.86 -2.05 -2.39
CA VAL A 27 5.81 -1.17 -1.22
C VAL A 27 5.39 0.25 -1.61
N LEU A 28 5.10 1.11 -0.63
CA LEU A 28 4.87 2.53 -0.88
C LEU A 28 6.05 3.15 -1.64
N GLY A 29 5.75 3.98 -2.64
CA GLY A 29 6.75 4.59 -3.52
C GLY A 29 7.31 3.66 -4.59
N SER A 30 6.88 2.39 -4.68
CA SER A 30 7.24 1.54 -5.82
C SER A 30 6.75 2.16 -7.11
N TYR A 31 7.57 2.14 -8.15
CA TYR A 31 7.22 2.74 -9.44
C TYR A 31 7.61 1.84 -10.60
N GLY A 32 6.89 1.99 -11.72
CA GLY A 32 7.04 1.10 -12.85
C GLY A 32 6.07 1.40 -13.98
N LYS A 33 5.92 0.41 -14.86
CA LYS A 33 4.96 0.44 -15.97
C LYS A 33 3.74 -0.38 -15.57
N LYS A 34 2.54 0.17 -15.72
CA LYS A 34 1.31 -0.59 -15.56
C LYS A 34 1.06 -1.46 -16.78
N GLU A 35 0.99 -2.76 -16.56
CA GLU A 35 0.66 -3.76 -17.56
C GLU A 35 -0.83 -4.06 -17.51
N THR A 36 -1.46 -4.10 -18.69
CA THR A 36 -2.90 -4.37 -18.87
C THR A 36 -3.11 -5.51 -19.87
N PRO A 37 -2.64 -6.74 -19.56
CA PRO A 37 -2.81 -7.90 -20.43
C PRO A 37 -4.30 -8.24 -20.65
N ALA A 38 -4.68 -8.62 -21.87
CA ALA A 38 -6.10 -8.76 -22.27
C ALA A 38 -6.91 -9.77 -21.44
N LEU A 39 -6.28 -10.86 -20.99
CA LEU A 39 -6.95 -11.96 -20.27
C LEU A 39 -6.50 -12.11 -18.81
N LYS A 40 -5.57 -11.27 -18.34
CA LYS A 40 -5.04 -11.34 -16.98
C LYS A 40 -5.37 -10.05 -16.24
N ALA A 41 -5.29 -10.08 -14.92
CA ALA A 41 -5.46 -8.88 -14.12
C ALA A 41 -4.37 -7.86 -14.44
N SER A 42 -4.72 -6.57 -14.40
CA SER A 42 -3.71 -5.51 -14.54
C SER A 42 -2.80 -5.49 -13.31
N TYR A 43 -1.53 -5.17 -13.52
CA TYR A 43 -0.55 -5.11 -12.44
C TYR A 43 0.51 -4.05 -12.72
N LEU A 44 1.27 -3.67 -11.69
CA LEU A 44 2.45 -2.86 -11.85
C LEU A 44 3.67 -3.76 -12.10
N PHE A 45 4.28 -3.65 -13.28
CA PHE A 45 5.61 -4.20 -13.50
C PHE A 45 6.63 -3.24 -12.88
N GLN A 46 7.09 -3.60 -11.68
CA GLN A 46 7.97 -2.75 -10.87
C GLN A 46 9.34 -2.62 -11.52
N PHE A 47 9.83 -1.38 -11.60
CA PHE A 47 11.23 -1.11 -11.93
C PHE A 47 12.06 -0.91 -10.66
N SER A 48 11.58 -0.06 -9.75
CA SER A 48 12.27 0.23 -8.50
C SER A 48 11.29 0.85 -7.47
N LYS A 49 11.82 1.46 -6.41
CA LYS A 49 11.08 2.24 -5.41
C LYS A 49 11.77 3.58 -5.17
N LEU A 50 10.97 4.60 -4.87
CA LEU A 50 11.47 5.91 -4.46
C LEU A 50 12.08 5.86 -3.07
N ASN A 51 13.12 6.66 -2.85
CA ASN A 51 13.65 6.91 -1.51
C ASN A 51 12.91 8.08 -0.87
N ILE A 52 11.83 7.79 -0.14
CA ILE A 52 11.02 8.80 0.54
C ILE A 52 11.55 8.92 1.96
N GLN A 53 12.27 10.01 2.24
CA GLN A 53 12.93 10.24 3.53
C GLN A 53 11.95 10.73 4.60
N SER A 54 10.94 11.49 4.20
CA SER A 54 9.87 11.97 5.08
C SER A 54 8.61 12.18 4.25
N GLY A 55 7.45 11.96 4.86
CA GLY A 55 6.18 12.21 4.20
C GLY A 55 5.02 11.87 5.11
N ASP A 56 3.99 12.72 5.09
CA ASP A 56 2.77 12.49 5.84
C ASP A 56 2.07 11.24 5.34
N VAL A 57 2.10 10.21 6.17
CA VAL A 57 1.40 8.97 5.92
C VAL A 57 0.06 9.03 6.59
N LYS A 58 -0.95 8.96 5.75
CA LYS A 58 -2.32 8.83 6.21
C LYS A 58 -2.60 7.35 6.31
N GLU A 59 -2.69 6.87 7.55
CA GLU A 59 -3.39 5.63 7.82
C GLU A 59 -4.89 5.87 7.73
N ILE A 60 -5.55 4.99 7.01
CA ILE A 60 -6.99 4.89 7.00
C ILE A 60 -7.30 3.46 7.43
N GLY A 61 -8.11 3.30 8.46
CA GLY A 61 -8.40 1.98 9.04
C GLY A 61 -8.40 2.02 10.57
N PRO A 62 -8.72 0.90 11.24
CA PRO A 62 -8.81 -0.46 10.69
C PRO A 62 -10.04 -0.72 9.81
N PHE A 63 -9.87 -1.61 8.82
CA PHE A 63 -10.96 -2.16 8.03
C PHE A 63 -11.29 -3.59 8.45
N GLU A 64 -12.57 -3.86 8.64
CA GLU A 64 -13.09 -5.20 8.90
C GLU A 64 -13.31 -5.97 7.61
N PHE A 65 -13.26 -7.30 7.66
CA PHE A 65 -13.46 -8.13 6.47
C PHE A 65 -14.93 -8.45 6.25
N ASP A 66 -15.39 -8.34 4.99
CA ASP A 66 -16.73 -8.78 4.60
C ASP A 66 -16.72 -10.23 4.12
N PHE A 67 -16.98 -11.15 5.05
CA PHE A 67 -17.10 -12.60 4.76
C PHE A 67 -18.32 -12.96 3.92
N ASN A 68 -19.38 -12.14 3.94
CA ASN A 68 -20.59 -12.46 3.18
C ASN A 68 -20.36 -12.34 1.68
N ASN A 69 -19.39 -11.50 1.28
CA ASN A 69 -19.07 -11.23 -0.12
C ASN A 69 -17.71 -11.80 -0.55
N THR A 70 -17.02 -12.53 0.32
CA THR A 70 -15.69 -13.08 0.06
C THR A 70 -15.72 -14.60 0.19
N THR A 71 -15.35 -15.31 -0.89
CA THR A 71 -15.26 -16.77 -0.84
C THR A 71 -13.96 -17.21 -0.15
N LYS A 72 -13.92 -18.46 0.34
CA LYS A 72 -12.69 -19.05 0.88
C LYS A 72 -11.54 -19.02 -0.14
N ALA A 73 -11.85 -19.24 -1.42
CA ALA A 73 -10.88 -19.18 -2.52
C ALA A 73 -10.35 -17.75 -2.76
N ASP A 74 -11.22 -16.73 -2.69
CA ASP A 74 -10.83 -15.32 -2.80
C ASP A 74 -9.91 -14.86 -1.66
N ALA A 75 -10.10 -15.48 -0.48
CA ALA A 75 -9.32 -15.26 0.73
C ALA A 75 -8.01 -16.05 0.79
N ILE A 76 -7.74 -16.91 -0.21
CA ILE A 76 -6.40 -17.47 -0.42
C ILE A 76 -5.51 -16.31 -0.87
N LEU A 77 -4.87 -15.71 0.12
CA LEU A 77 -3.73 -14.82 -0.04
C LEU A 77 -2.54 -15.75 -0.28
N ASN A 78 -1.63 -15.41 -1.20
CA ASN A 78 -0.46 -16.24 -1.49
C ASN A 78 0.17 -16.77 -0.19
N ALA A 79 0.59 -18.03 -0.17
CA ALA A 79 0.95 -18.79 1.04
C ALA A 79 1.99 -18.10 1.96
N ASP A 80 2.68 -17.07 1.46
CA ASP A 80 3.71 -16.30 2.15
C ASP A 80 3.30 -14.88 2.58
N ALA A 81 2.01 -14.52 2.52
CA ALA A 81 1.54 -13.22 2.99
C ALA A 81 1.70 -13.11 4.51
N LYS A 82 2.78 -12.46 4.96
CA LYS A 82 3.10 -12.29 6.38
C LYS A 82 2.33 -11.11 6.97
N VAL A 83 1.85 -11.28 8.19
CA VAL A 83 1.31 -10.20 9.00
C VAL A 83 2.48 -9.31 9.44
N ALA A 84 2.34 -8.00 9.29
CA ALA A 84 3.44 -7.06 9.54
C ALA A 84 3.82 -6.92 11.02
N GLU A 85 2.96 -7.37 11.94
CA GLU A 85 3.32 -7.51 13.35
C GLU A 85 2.44 -8.55 14.03
N GLY A 86 3.08 -9.56 14.65
CA GLY A 86 2.44 -10.59 15.46
C GLY A 86 2.77 -12.02 15.02
N ASN A 87 2.57 -12.97 15.93
CA ASN A 87 2.75 -14.41 15.68
C ASN A 87 1.59 -15.03 14.88
N VAL A 88 0.77 -14.20 14.22
CA VAL A 88 -0.45 -14.63 13.55
C VAL A 88 -0.18 -14.76 12.05
N VAL A 89 -0.46 -15.94 11.50
CA VAL A 89 -0.42 -16.17 10.06
C VAL A 89 -1.72 -15.69 9.44
N LEU A 90 -1.63 -14.99 8.32
CA LEU A 90 -2.79 -14.55 7.55
C LEU A 90 -3.49 -15.75 6.91
N THR A 91 -4.57 -16.20 7.54
CA THR A 91 -5.41 -17.31 7.09
C THR A 91 -6.86 -16.88 7.03
N TYR A 92 -7.70 -17.63 6.29
CA TYR A 92 -9.14 -17.41 6.31
C TYR A 92 -9.72 -17.48 7.73
N GLU A 93 -9.24 -18.41 8.55
CA GLU A 93 -9.70 -18.56 9.94
C GLU A 93 -9.22 -17.40 10.83
N SER A 94 -7.99 -16.91 10.67
CA SER A 94 -7.49 -15.75 11.45
C SER A 94 -8.21 -14.45 11.09
N LEU A 95 -8.61 -14.30 9.82
CA LEU A 95 -9.49 -13.22 9.38
C LEU A 95 -10.87 -13.39 10.02
N LYS A 96 -11.46 -14.59 9.95
CA LYS A 96 -12.81 -14.88 10.47
C LYS A 96 -12.90 -14.71 11.98
N SER A 97 -11.84 -15.04 12.71
CA SER A 97 -11.75 -14.87 14.16
C SER A 97 -11.47 -13.42 14.59
N GLY A 98 -11.31 -12.48 13.65
CA GLY A 98 -10.98 -11.08 13.96
C GLY A 98 -9.57 -10.87 14.53
N ARG A 99 -8.69 -11.87 14.47
CA ARG A 99 -7.30 -11.75 14.98
C ARG A 99 -6.41 -10.95 14.04
N VAL A 100 -6.78 -10.89 12.76
CA VAL A 100 -6.10 -10.14 11.72
C VAL A 100 -7.07 -9.15 11.10
N VAL A 101 -6.61 -7.92 10.93
CA VAL A 101 -7.35 -6.82 10.31
C VAL A 101 -6.49 -6.18 9.22
N PHE A 102 -7.15 -5.43 8.33
CA PHE A 102 -6.47 -4.69 7.27
C PHE A 102 -6.32 -3.23 7.65
N ILE A 103 -5.14 -2.67 7.40
CA ILE A 103 -4.92 -1.22 7.44
C ILE A 103 -4.55 -0.75 6.03
N GLN A 104 -5.02 0.45 5.68
CA GLN A 104 -4.61 1.14 4.48
C GLN A 104 -3.58 2.20 4.86
N LEU A 105 -2.43 2.15 4.22
CA LEU A 105 -1.38 3.14 4.37
C LEU A 105 -1.28 3.91 3.07
N SER A 106 -1.35 5.23 3.14
CA SER A 106 -1.28 6.09 1.95
C SER A 106 -0.31 7.25 2.16
N LEU A 107 0.49 7.50 1.15
CA LEU A 107 1.38 8.65 1.08
C LEU A 107 0.62 9.86 0.54
N SER A 108 0.82 11.00 1.18
CA SER A 108 0.43 12.29 0.62
C SER A 108 1.14 12.54 -0.72
N MET A 109 0.51 13.31 -1.61
CA MET A 109 1.01 13.50 -2.99
C MET A 109 2.34 14.26 -3.04
N LEU A 110 2.48 15.30 -2.22
CA LEU A 110 3.65 16.19 -2.24
C LEU A 110 4.98 15.46 -1.97
N PRO A 111 5.12 14.63 -0.92
CA PRO A 111 6.33 13.83 -0.71
C PRO A 111 6.71 12.92 -1.89
N ILE A 112 5.72 12.35 -2.60
CA ILE A 112 5.99 11.54 -3.79
C ILE A 112 6.51 12.42 -4.92
N ILE A 113 5.90 13.59 -5.14
CA ILE A 113 6.32 14.54 -6.18
C ILE A 113 7.75 15.01 -5.93
N GLU A 114 8.09 15.36 -4.70
CA GLU A 114 9.44 15.77 -4.29
C GLU A 114 10.46 14.63 -4.48
N ALA A 115 10.10 13.41 -4.07
CA ALA A 115 10.96 12.23 -4.23
C ALA A 115 11.18 11.89 -5.72
N LEU A 116 10.17 12.03 -6.58
CA LEU A 116 10.33 11.86 -8.02
C LEU A 116 11.27 12.89 -8.60
N ASN A 117 11.02 14.17 -8.33
CA ASN A 117 11.77 15.26 -8.94
C ASN A 117 13.22 15.35 -8.43
N SER A 118 13.53 14.75 -7.29
CA SER A 118 14.90 14.62 -6.77
C SER A 118 15.62 13.35 -7.25
N ASP A 119 14.90 12.36 -7.77
CA ASP A 119 15.46 11.12 -8.34
C ASP A 119 15.41 11.17 -9.87
N SER A 120 16.51 11.62 -10.49
CA SER A 120 16.64 11.71 -11.95
C SER A 120 16.44 10.35 -12.62
N ARG A 121 16.88 9.25 -12.01
CA ARG A 121 16.72 7.90 -12.56
C ARG A 121 15.25 7.49 -12.60
N ALA A 122 14.50 7.74 -11.51
CA ALA A 122 13.06 7.46 -11.48
C ALA A 122 12.31 8.29 -12.51
N THR A 123 12.63 9.59 -12.56
CA THR A 123 12.03 10.56 -13.47
C THR A 123 12.28 10.20 -14.93
N ASP A 124 13.52 9.94 -15.32
CA ASP A 124 13.88 9.61 -16.70
C ASP A 124 13.28 8.28 -17.15
N TYR A 125 13.25 7.28 -16.26
CA TYR A 125 12.58 6.02 -16.52
C TYR A 125 11.09 6.23 -16.79
N LEU A 126 10.38 6.95 -15.92
CA LEU A 126 8.92 7.12 -16.01
C LEU A 126 8.50 7.97 -17.21
N LYS A 127 9.30 8.94 -17.65
CA LYS A 127 9.01 9.79 -18.81
C LYS A 127 8.83 9.01 -20.11
N ILE A 128 9.62 7.95 -20.29
CA ILE A 128 9.63 7.17 -21.54
C ILE A 128 8.64 5.99 -21.50
N GLN A 129 8.01 5.73 -20.36
CA GLN A 129 7.00 4.67 -20.27
C GLN A 129 5.65 5.13 -20.83
N GLU A 130 4.91 4.21 -21.46
CA GLU A 130 3.55 4.47 -21.95
C GLU A 130 2.53 4.67 -20.80
N LYS A 131 2.66 3.86 -19.74
CA LYS A 131 1.75 3.85 -18.58
C LYS A 131 2.53 3.93 -17.27
N PRO A 132 3.24 5.03 -17.01
CA PRO A 132 4.02 5.20 -15.79
C PRO A 132 3.08 5.26 -14.59
N ARG A 133 3.37 4.50 -13.54
CA ARG A 133 2.59 4.49 -12.31
C ARG A 133 3.48 4.39 -11.09
N ILE A 134 2.95 4.90 -9.99
CA ILE A 134 3.59 4.89 -8.69
C ILE A 134 2.58 4.37 -7.66
N VAL A 135 3.04 3.53 -6.75
CA VAL A 135 2.27 3.04 -5.62
C VAL A 135 2.20 4.13 -4.55
N ASN A 136 1.03 4.74 -4.39
CA ASN A 136 0.79 5.75 -3.36
C ASN A 136 0.00 5.18 -2.17
N THR A 137 -0.59 4.00 -2.31
CA THR A 137 -1.42 3.35 -1.29
C THR A 137 -1.09 1.87 -1.24
N ILE A 138 -0.98 1.30 -0.03
CA ILE A 138 -0.90 -0.15 0.18
C ILE A 138 -1.91 -0.58 1.24
N PHE A 139 -2.34 -1.83 1.12
CA PHE A 139 -3.10 -2.55 2.15
C PHE A 139 -2.21 -3.66 2.70
N VAL A 140 -2.12 -3.72 4.02
CA VAL A 140 -1.37 -4.76 4.73
C VAL A 140 -2.26 -5.40 5.78
N ALA A 141 -1.98 -6.67 6.08
CA ALA A 141 -2.59 -7.37 7.19
C ALA A 141 -1.76 -7.15 8.45
N VAL A 142 -2.43 -6.78 9.53
CA VAL A 142 -1.84 -6.57 10.87
C VAL A 142 -2.66 -7.32 11.91
N SER A 143 -2.06 -7.64 13.06
CA SER A 143 -2.80 -8.16 14.20
C SER A 143 -3.78 -7.11 14.74
N ALA A 144 -4.94 -7.56 15.23
CA ALA A 144 -5.91 -6.67 15.87
C ALA A 144 -5.30 -5.96 17.11
N GLU A 145 -4.44 -6.66 17.85
CA GLU A 145 -3.67 -6.09 18.98
C GLU A 145 -2.74 -4.95 18.56
N PHE A 146 -2.15 -5.02 17.35
CA PHE A 146 -1.37 -3.91 16.81
C PHE A 146 -2.27 -2.70 16.60
N VAL A 147 -3.42 -2.86 15.95
CA VAL A 147 -4.37 -1.77 15.70
C VAL A 147 -4.85 -1.08 16.97
N GLU A 148 -5.14 -1.82 18.03
CA GLU A 148 -5.52 -1.21 19.32
C GLU A 148 -4.39 -0.32 19.88
N ARG A 149 -3.13 -0.67 19.65
CA ARG A 149 -1.98 0.18 20.01
C ARG A 149 -1.86 1.42 19.11
N ILE A 150 -2.24 1.34 17.83
CA ILE A 150 -2.22 2.49 16.92
C ILE A 150 -3.30 3.51 17.24
N LYS A 151 -4.52 3.08 17.64
CA LYS A 151 -5.65 3.99 17.91
C LYS A 151 -5.33 5.08 18.96
N GLY A 152 -4.30 4.89 19.78
CA GLY A 152 -3.79 5.88 20.73
C GLY A 152 -2.67 6.81 20.22
N SER A 153 -2.23 6.69 18.97
CA SER A 153 -1.13 7.48 18.39
C SER A 153 -1.60 8.78 17.73
N ALA A 154 -0.79 9.85 17.78
CA ALA A 154 -1.14 11.17 17.23
C ALA A 154 -0.51 11.48 15.85
N GLY A 155 0.36 10.61 15.34
CA GLY A 155 1.02 10.82 14.06
C GLY A 155 1.77 9.59 13.57
N ILE A 156 1.88 9.46 12.26
CA ILE A 156 2.48 8.32 11.57
C ILE A 156 3.60 8.83 10.69
N GLU A 157 4.82 8.44 11.00
CA GLU A 157 6.01 8.77 10.23
C GLU A 157 6.52 7.53 9.51
N LEU A 158 6.80 7.67 8.22
CA LEU A 158 7.48 6.63 7.46
C LEU A 158 8.99 6.82 7.53
N ASN A 159 9.69 5.76 7.91
CA ASN A 159 11.10 5.59 7.69
C ASN A 159 11.31 4.47 6.66
N SER A 160 11.64 4.84 5.43
CA SER A 160 11.98 3.86 4.41
C SER A 160 13.34 3.24 4.71
N GLN A 161 13.39 1.92 4.94
CA GLN A 161 14.64 1.20 5.17
C GLN A 161 15.00 0.28 3.98
N LYS A 162 16.26 -0.14 3.93
CA LYS A 162 16.81 -0.95 2.83
C LYS A 162 16.07 -2.29 2.64
N ASN A 163 15.47 -2.85 3.71
CA ASN A 163 14.83 -4.18 3.72
C ASN A 163 13.31 -4.18 3.98
N GLY A 164 12.65 -3.02 3.97
CA GLY A 164 11.21 -2.93 4.24
C GLY A 164 10.78 -1.49 4.46
N VAL A 165 9.54 -1.33 4.90
CA VAL A 165 9.01 -0.05 5.33
C VAL A 165 8.85 -0.10 6.84
N GLU A 166 9.57 0.76 7.56
CA GLU A 166 9.35 0.97 9.00
C GLU A 166 8.37 2.14 9.15
N ILE A 167 7.25 1.90 9.82
CA ILE A 167 6.29 2.94 10.16
C ILE A 167 6.45 3.23 11.64
N SER A 168 6.92 4.43 11.97
CA SER A 168 7.05 4.92 13.33
C SER A 168 5.79 5.68 13.71
N LEU A 169 5.08 5.21 14.73
CA LEU A 169 3.90 5.88 15.26
C LEU A 169 4.33 6.72 16.47
N LYS A 170 4.07 8.03 16.40
CA LYS A 170 4.31 8.94 17.51
C LYS A 170 3.12 8.91 18.47
N PRO A 171 3.35 8.65 19.77
CA PRO A 171 2.29 8.66 20.76
C PRO A 171 1.70 10.06 20.94
N SER A 172 0.43 10.11 21.32
CA SER A 172 -0.35 11.34 21.49
C SER A 172 0.03 12.18 22.71
N VAL A 173 0.80 11.61 23.64
CA VAL A 173 1.21 12.26 24.88
C VAL A 173 2.74 12.19 24.99
N GLY A 174 3.38 13.34 25.21
CA GLY A 174 4.83 13.48 25.29
C GLY A 174 5.42 12.56 26.36
N GLY A 175 6.05 11.46 25.94
CA GLY A 175 6.62 10.45 26.83
C GLY A 175 6.36 9.00 26.42
N GLY A 176 5.51 8.72 25.42
CA GLY A 176 5.25 7.36 24.98
C GLY A 176 6.38 6.73 24.14
N THR A 177 6.39 5.40 24.08
CA THR A 177 7.29 4.61 23.21
C THR A 177 6.88 4.76 21.74
N ILE A 178 7.85 4.98 20.85
CA ILE A 178 7.63 4.94 19.39
C ILE A 178 7.26 3.49 19.01
N LEU A 179 6.05 3.28 18.49
CA LEU A 179 5.66 1.97 17.93
C LEU A 179 6.23 1.86 16.52
N LYS A 180 6.83 0.71 16.20
CA LYS A 180 7.44 0.46 14.90
C LYS A 180 6.75 -0.70 14.21
N LEU A 181 6.05 -0.43 13.11
CA LEU A 181 5.58 -1.47 12.21
C LEU A 181 6.66 -1.76 11.18
N VAL A 182 7.21 -2.97 11.19
CA VAL A 182 8.15 -3.42 10.16
C VAL A 182 7.37 -4.24 9.15
N LEU A 183 7.14 -3.70 7.95
CA LEU A 183 6.49 -4.44 6.87
C LEU A 183 7.48 -5.47 6.28
N PRO A 184 7.29 -6.79 6.48
CA PRO A 184 8.13 -7.79 5.85
C PRO A 184 7.90 -7.79 4.34
N LYS A 185 8.85 -8.33 3.57
CA LYS A 185 8.60 -8.67 2.16
C LYS A 185 7.31 -9.51 2.07
N ASN A 186 6.51 -9.29 1.04
CA ASN A 186 5.24 -9.98 0.79
C ASN A 186 4.10 -9.64 1.77
N SER A 187 4.19 -8.56 2.56
CA SER A 187 3.07 -8.13 3.43
C SER A 187 1.99 -7.33 2.71
N THR A 188 2.29 -6.79 1.53
CA THR A 188 1.35 -5.97 0.76
C THR A 188 0.35 -6.88 0.05
N ILE A 189 -0.93 -6.66 0.33
CA ILE A 189 -2.03 -7.51 -0.12
C ILE A 189 -2.80 -6.86 -1.27
N ALA A 190 -2.88 -5.54 -1.24
CA ALA A 190 -3.42 -4.75 -2.32
C ALA A 190 -2.72 -3.38 -2.38
N TYR A 191 -2.83 -2.70 -3.51
CA TYR A 191 -2.21 -1.40 -3.70
C TYR A 191 -3.06 -0.46 -4.58
N GLY A 192 -2.87 0.83 -4.36
CA GLY A 192 -3.38 1.91 -5.19
C GLY A 192 -2.26 2.50 -6.03
N LEU A 193 -2.60 2.88 -7.27
CA LEU A 193 -1.69 3.51 -8.20
C LEU A 193 -2.03 4.98 -8.39
N ALA A 194 -1.00 5.77 -8.66
CA ALA A 194 -1.10 7.15 -9.10
C ALA A 194 -0.39 7.34 -10.44
N ILE A 195 -0.91 8.26 -11.25
CA ILE A 195 -0.38 8.69 -12.54
C ILE A 195 0.42 9.97 -12.32
N PRO A 196 1.74 10.00 -12.65
CA PRO A 196 2.48 11.24 -12.66
C PRO A 196 1.95 12.18 -13.75
N VAL A 197 1.59 13.40 -13.34
CA VAL A 197 1.23 14.50 -14.23
C VAL A 197 2.47 15.36 -14.41
N TRP A 198 2.92 15.46 -15.65
CA TRP A 198 4.13 16.20 -16.01
C TRP A 198 3.80 17.66 -16.29
N ASP A 199 4.79 18.54 -16.10
CA ASP A 199 4.71 19.90 -16.61
C ASP A 199 4.71 19.94 -18.16
N GLY A 200 4.46 21.12 -18.74
CA GLY A 200 4.37 21.28 -20.19
C GLY A 200 5.64 20.85 -20.95
N SER A 201 6.81 21.01 -20.31
CA SER A 201 8.09 20.58 -20.86
C SER A 201 8.44 19.11 -20.62
N ARG A 202 7.60 18.38 -19.87
CA ARG A 202 7.89 17.03 -19.35
C ARG A 202 9.24 16.93 -18.65
N THR A 203 9.63 17.94 -17.89
CA THR A 203 10.90 17.93 -17.14
C THR A 203 10.69 17.46 -15.70
N LYS A 204 9.56 17.84 -15.09
CA LYS A 204 9.19 17.51 -13.70
C LYS A 204 7.74 17.05 -13.58
N VAL A 205 7.46 16.30 -12.52
CA VAL A 205 6.11 15.95 -12.10
C VAL A 205 5.55 17.11 -11.27
N VAL A 206 4.32 17.54 -11.56
CA VAL A 206 3.65 18.65 -10.88
C VAL A 206 2.42 18.20 -10.09
N ASP A 207 1.87 17.03 -10.42
CA ASP A 207 0.69 16.48 -9.75
C ASP A 207 0.62 14.94 -9.88
N LEU A 208 -0.26 14.31 -9.12
CA LEU A 208 -0.52 12.87 -9.12
C LEU A 208 -2.03 12.57 -9.20
N ASN A 209 -2.47 11.95 -10.29
CA ASN A 209 -3.86 11.53 -10.41
C ASN A 209 -4.06 10.09 -9.95
N PRO A 210 -5.07 9.78 -9.11
CA PRO A 210 -5.38 8.39 -8.76
C PRO A 210 -5.72 7.54 -10.00
N ASP A 211 -5.15 6.34 -10.10
CA ASP A 211 -5.53 5.35 -11.12
C ASP A 211 -6.15 4.12 -10.45
N LEU A 212 -7.48 4.02 -10.55
CA LEU A 212 -8.25 2.85 -10.11
C LEU A 212 -8.73 2.00 -11.30
N LYS A 213 -8.43 2.40 -12.54
CA LYS A 213 -8.94 1.74 -13.75
C LYS A 213 -8.30 0.37 -13.92
N GLY A 214 -9.07 -0.68 -14.19
CA GLY A 214 -8.52 -2.03 -14.41
C GLY A 214 -8.06 -2.74 -13.15
N ALA A 215 -8.35 -2.20 -11.96
CA ALA A 215 -8.31 -2.98 -10.73
C ALA A 215 -9.43 -4.05 -10.73
N GLY A 216 -10.58 -3.73 -11.33
CA GLY A 216 -11.77 -4.60 -11.38
C GLY A 216 -11.74 -5.70 -12.43
#